data_AF-A0A1Y6B907-F1
#
_entry.id   AF-A0A1Y6B907-F1
#
_cell.length_a   1.000
_cell.length_b   1.000
_cell.length_c   1.000
_cell.angle_alpha   90.00
_cell.angle_beta   90.00
_cell.angle_gamma   90.00
#
_symmetry.space_group_name_H-M   'P 1'
#
loop_
_entity.id
_entity.type
_entity.pdbx_description
1 polymer ?
#
loop_
_entity_poly.entity_id
_entity_poly.type
_entity_poly.pdbx_seq_one_letter_code
_entity_poly.pdbx_strand_id
1 'polypeptide(L)'
;MAISSKIVSLETLSRLSQEARARGEAVVQCHGVFDVLHVGHLRHLEAARRHGTMLVVTITADRFVNKGPGRPIFNNDLRCEMLAALDVVSYVAVNNNGNAVPAIEAVKPTVFAKGGEYVDPKDDVTGQIVVEKATVERFGGRIEFTHDLTFSSSSLINSAFDVYSPALNVYLRTARERGLMTELSGVVEAIGKLKVLFVGDMIVDEYAYVRPMGKSAKDNIIATLYQGDECFAGGVVAAANNMAEMCGSVDVLTMLGDQRSYETVIRESLRPNINLQLTRRADAPTTRKCRYVDPNYTRKLFEVYYMDDTPLPSAEQAAFDGLLKEQIADYDVVVVTDFGHGLIADSTRRVLEEGARFLAVNTQTNSANIGYNLINNYRRADLVCIDAPEARLATRERYAPLEQVIRERLTGLIDCGRFIVTNGANGCYTYEPAEQRLSHVPAFVTEVVDTVGAGDAFLSVASPVASLGVPLEYAGFMGNAVGGIKVGIVGHRRSIGKAEVVKFITALLK
;
A
#
# COMPACT_ATOMS: atom_id res chain seq x y z
N MET A 1 -33.90 -1.39 25.90
CA MET A 1 -32.79 -2.37 25.93
C MET A 1 -31.51 -1.61 26.27
N ALA A 2 -30.64 -2.15 27.12
CA ALA A 2 -29.31 -1.56 27.33
C ALA A 2 -28.51 -1.61 26.01
N ILE A 3 -27.66 -0.62 25.74
CA ILE A 3 -26.89 -0.53 24.48
C ILE A 3 -26.10 -1.83 24.23
N SER A 4 -25.45 -2.36 25.27
CA SER A 4 -24.69 -3.62 25.21
C SER A 4 -25.52 -4.83 24.79
N SER A 5 -26.82 -4.86 25.07
CA SER A 5 -27.71 -5.98 24.68
C SER A 5 -28.08 -6.01 23.20
N LYS A 6 -27.89 -4.89 22.48
CA LYS A 6 -28.09 -4.83 21.03
C LYS A 6 -26.84 -5.24 20.24
N ILE A 7 -25.66 -5.20 20.85
CA ILE A 7 -24.40 -5.57 20.20
C ILE A 7 -24.21 -7.08 20.39
N VAL A 8 -24.23 -7.83 19.29
CA VAL A 8 -24.22 -9.30 19.31
C VAL A 8 -23.24 -9.87 18.31
N SER A 9 -22.81 -11.12 18.51
CA SER A 9 -22.02 -11.84 17.51
C SER A 9 -22.85 -12.11 16.26
N LEU A 10 -22.18 -12.27 15.10
CA LEU A 10 -22.87 -12.58 13.84
C LEU A 10 -23.63 -13.91 13.91
N GLU A 11 -23.12 -14.88 14.67
CA GLU A 11 -23.80 -16.14 14.96
C GLU A 11 -25.09 -15.94 15.76
N THR A 12 -25.03 -15.11 16.82
CA THR A 12 -26.22 -14.77 17.62
C THR A 12 -27.24 -14.01 16.77
N LEU A 13 -26.77 -13.08 15.93
CA LEU A 13 -27.63 -12.34 15.00
C LEU A 13 -28.35 -13.27 14.02
N SER A 14 -27.67 -14.30 13.51
CA SER A 14 -28.26 -15.31 12.63
C SER A 14 -29.44 -16.02 13.29
N ARG A 15 -29.27 -16.47 14.54
CA ARG A 15 -30.33 -17.11 15.33
C ARG A 15 -31.50 -16.16 15.59
N LEU A 16 -31.23 -14.95 16.06
CA LEU A 16 -32.28 -13.95 16.32
C LEU A 16 -33.08 -13.60 15.05
N SER A 17 -32.38 -13.50 13.93
CA SER A 17 -33.00 -13.23 12.63
C SER A 17 -33.86 -14.40 12.15
N GLN A 18 -33.41 -15.64 12.35
CA GLN A 18 -34.20 -16.84 12.05
C GLN A 18 -35.46 -16.92 12.90
N GLU A 19 -35.36 -16.66 14.20
CA GLU A 19 -36.50 -16.64 15.11
C GLU A 19 -37.52 -15.55 14.73
N ALA A 20 -37.04 -14.34 14.38
CA ALA A 20 -37.91 -13.26 13.92
C ALA A 20 -38.65 -13.67 12.63
N ARG A 21 -37.96 -14.20 11.63
CA ARG A 21 -38.61 -14.71 10.41
C ARG A 21 -39.60 -15.83 10.69
N ALA A 22 -39.29 -16.74 11.62
CA ALA A 22 -40.22 -17.81 12.01
C ALA A 22 -41.52 -17.27 12.64
N ARG A 23 -41.46 -16.09 13.28
CA ARG A 23 -42.63 -15.34 13.76
C ARG A 23 -43.33 -14.50 12.69
N GLY A 24 -42.88 -14.57 11.43
CA GLY A 24 -43.42 -13.76 10.32
C GLY A 24 -42.94 -12.32 10.33
N GLU A 25 -41.93 -11.97 11.12
CA GLU A 25 -41.35 -10.64 11.14
C GLU A 25 -40.47 -10.40 9.92
N ALA A 26 -40.59 -9.21 9.33
CA ALA A 26 -39.71 -8.79 8.24
C ALA A 26 -38.39 -8.25 8.81
N VAL A 27 -37.29 -8.94 8.50
CA VAL A 27 -35.94 -8.55 8.92
C VAL A 27 -35.31 -7.69 7.84
N VAL A 28 -34.95 -6.46 8.20
CA VAL A 28 -34.23 -5.53 7.34
C VAL A 28 -32.76 -5.49 7.76
N GLN A 29 -31.84 -5.54 6.80
CA GLN A 29 -30.41 -5.40 7.03
C GLN A 29 -29.85 -4.19 6.32
N CYS A 30 -29.09 -3.38 7.06
CA CYS A 30 -28.15 -2.41 6.49
C CYS A 30 -26.71 -2.92 6.70
N HIS A 31 -25.83 -2.68 5.73
CA HIS A 31 -24.41 -3.01 5.82
C HIS A 31 -23.54 -1.85 5.38
N GLY A 32 -22.45 -1.59 6.12
CA GLY A 32 -21.50 -0.56 5.75
C GLY A 32 -20.40 -0.33 6.77
N VAL A 33 -19.61 0.73 6.57
CA VAL A 33 -18.57 1.14 7.51
C VAL A 33 -19.16 1.96 8.66
N PHE A 34 -20.11 2.88 8.39
CA PHE A 34 -20.69 3.76 9.41
C PHE A 34 -19.63 4.45 10.29
N ASP A 35 -18.65 5.08 9.63
CA ASP A 35 -17.46 5.59 10.30
C ASP A 35 -17.80 6.71 11.30
N VAL A 36 -18.20 7.88 10.80
CA VAL A 36 -18.75 8.96 11.61
C VAL A 36 -20.25 9.03 11.35
N LEU A 37 -21.05 8.88 12.41
CA LEU A 37 -22.51 9.02 12.30
C LEU A 37 -22.89 10.48 12.07
N HIS A 38 -23.85 10.67 11.17
CA HIS A 38 -24.45 11.96 10.85
C HIS A 38 -25.92 11.77 10.50
N VAL A 39 -26.66 12.87 10.35
CA VAL A 39 -28.11 12.83 10.09
C VAL A 39 -28.49 12.00 8.86
N GLY A 40 -27.64 11.96 7.82
CA GLY A 40 -27.84 11.10 6.65
C GLY A 40 -27.92 9.59 7.00
N HIS A 41 -27.08 9.09 7.92
CA HIS A 41 -27.17 7.71 8.37
C HIS A 41 -28.44 7.45 9.17
N LEU A 42 -28.83 8.37 10.05
CA LEU A 42 -30.08 8.25 10.80
C LEU A 42 -31.29 8.15 9.86
N ARG A 43 -31.39 9.05 8.89
CA ARG A 43 -32.48 9.04 7.90
C ARG A 43 -32.47 7.77 7.04
N HIS A 44 -31.30 7.31 6.60
CA HIS A 44 -31.16 6.05 5.87
C HIS A 44 -31.69 4.86 6.71
N LEU A 45 -31.30 4.77 7.98
CA LEU A 45 -31.73 3.69 8.88
C LEU A 45 -33.23 3.80 9.21
N GLU A 46 -33.76 5.01 9.38
CA GLU A 46 -35.21 5.26 9.54
C GLU A 46 -36.01 4.84 8.32
N ALA A 47 -35.54 5.16 7.11
CA ALA A 47 -36.16 4.71 5.87
C ALA A 47 -36.10 3.19 5.77
N ALA A 48 -34.94 2.57 6.02
CA ALA A 48 -34.79 1.11 6.02
C ALA A 48 -35.76 0.42 7.00
N ARG A 49 -35.90 0.96 8.22
CA ARG A 49 -36.82 0.42 9.24
C ARG A 49 -38.27 0.38 8.79
N ARG A 50 -38.71 1.21 7.84
CA ARG A 50 -40.10 1.17 7.32
C ARG A 50 -40.41 -0.11 6.56
N HIS A 51 -39.40 -0.86 6.13
CA HIS A 51 -39.58 -2.09 5.36
C HIS A 51 -39.63 -3.36 6.19
N GLY A 52 -39.58 -3.27 7.52
CA GLY A 52 -39.74 -4.43 8.39
C GLY A 52 -39.76 -4.09 9.88
N THR A 53 -39.96 -5.09 10.73
CA THR A 53 -40.14 -4.92 12.17
C THR A 53 -38.83 -5.00 12.96
N MET A 54 -37.79 -5.58 12.36
CA MET A 54 -36.47 -5.73 12.96
C MET A 54 -35.42 -5.15 11.99
N LEU A 55 -34.72 -4.09 12.42
CA LEU A 55 -33.60 -3.53 11.65
C LEU A 55 -32.29 -3.98 12.29
N VAL A 56 -31.51 -4.74 11.53
CA VAL A 56 -30.17 -5.15 11.91
C VAL A 56 -29.14 -4.37 11.12
N VAL A 57 -28.09 -3.88 11.81
CA VAL A 57 -26.98 -3.19 11.16
C VAL A 57 -25.74 -4.06 11.29
N THR A 58 -25.09 -4.36 10.18
CA THR A 58 -23.82 -5.09 10.17
C THR A 58 -22.71 -4.17 9.73
N ILE A 59 -21.61 -4.13 10.46
CA ILE A 59 -20.49 -3.24 10.13
C ILE A 59 -19.26 -4.00 9.65
N THR A 60 -18.52 -3.46 8.70
CA THR A 60 -17.23 -4.00 8.29
C THR A 60 -16.21 -3.83 9.42
N ALA A 61 -15.48 -4.89 9.79
CA ALA A 61 -14.39 -4.82 10.77
C ALA A 61 -13.24 -3.91 10.29
N ASP A 62 -12.55 -3.24 11.22
CA ASP A 62 -11.57 -2.18 10.93
C ASP A 62 -10.53 -2.58 9.88
N ARG A 63 -9.95 -3.78 10.02
CA ARG A 63 -8.92 -4.32 9.11
C ARG A 63 -9.35 -4.49 7.65
N PHE A 64 -10.65 -4.44 7.36
CA PHE A 64 -11.19 -4.55 6.01
C PHE A 64 -11.76 -3.22 5.46
N VAL A 65 -11.70 -2.15 6.25
CA VAL A 65 -12.15 -0.83 5.81
C VAL A 65 -11.08 -0.22 4.92
N ASN A 66 -11.46 0.11 3.70
CA ASN A 66 -10.59 0.78 2.73
C ASN A 66 -11.29 2.05 2.21
N LYS A 67 -11.35 3.07 3.08
CA LYS A 67 -12.03 4.37 2.84
C LYS A 67 -11.05 5.55 2.82
N GLY A 68 -9.75 5.27 2.70
CA GLY A 68 -8.68 6.27 2.75
C GLY A 68 -7.78 6.10 3.97
N PRO A 69 -6.69 6.88 4.05
CA PRO A 69 -5.71 6.81 5.14
C PRO A 69 -6.30 7.23 6.49
N GLY A 70 -5.91 6.53 7.56
CA GLY A 70 -6.42 6.80 8.92
C GLY A 70 -7.90 6.48 9.10
N ARG A 71 -8.48 5.62 8.24
CA ARG A 71 -9.89 5.23 8.28
C ARG A 71 -10.04 3.73 8.63
N PRO A 72 -11.02 3.35 9.46
CA PRO A 72 -12.04 4.21 10.06
C PRO A 72 -11.46 5.06 11.22
N ILE A 73 -12.07 6.22 11.48
CA ILE A 73 -11.68 7.08 12.61
C ILE A 73 -12.04 6.40 13.93
N PHE A 74 -13.23 5.82 13.99
CA PHE A 74 -13.71 5.09 15.15
C PHE A 74 -13.58 3.59 14.91
N ASN A 75 -12.96 2.89 15.86
CA ASN A 75 -12.83 1.43 15.82
C ASN A 75 -14.21 0.76 15.81
N ASN A 76 -14.24 -0.53 15.48
CA ASN A 76 -15.50 -1.28 15.34
C ASN A 76 -16.34 -1.28 16.63
N ASP A 77 -15.72 -1.24 17.80
CA ASP A 77 -16.43 -1.26 19.08
C ASP A 77 -17.19 0.06 19.29
N LEU A 78 -16.53 1.20 19.08
CA LEU A 78 -17.15 2.53 19.16
C LEU A 78 -18.25 2.72 18.11
N ARG A 79 -18.02 2.24 16.87
CA ARG A 79 -19.03 2.28 15.81
C ARG A 79 -20.26 1.43 16.16
N CYS A 80 -20.05 0.24 16.73
CA CYS A 80 -21.12 -0.61 17.22
C CYS A 80 -21.94 0.07 18.33
N GLU A 81 -21.26 0.70 19.29
CA GLU A 81 -21.90 1.43 20.39
C GLU A 81 -22.78 2.56 19.88
N MET A 82 -22.26 3.40 18.99
CA MET A 82 -23.01 4.50 18.38
C MET A 82 -24.25 4.03 17.63
N LEU A 83 -24.14 2.95 16.83
CA LEU A 83 -25.26 2.39 16.09
C LEU A 83 -26.30 1.76 17.02
N ALA A 84 -25.86 1.04 18.06
CA ALA A 84 -26.74 0.42 19.05
C ALA A 84 -27.52 1.46 19.87
N ALA A 85 -26.94 2.64 20.09
CA ALA A 85 -27.60 3.76 20.76
C ALA A 85 -28.82 4.30 19.96
N LEU A 86 -28.89 4.07 18.65
CA LEU A 86 -30.02 4.52 17.84
C LEU A 86 -31.27 3.68 18.12
N ASP A 87 -32.38 4.34 18.43
CA ASP A 87 -33.66 3.68 18.74
C ASP A 87 -34.17 2.82 17.58
N VAL A 88 -33.90 3.26 16.35
CA VAL A 88 -34.33 2.57 15.13
C VAL A 88 -33.62 1.22 14.91
N VAL A 89 -32.44 1.02 15.51
CA VAL A 89 -31.62 -0.18 15.36
C VAL A 89 -31.98 -1.22 16.41
N SER A 90 -32.32 -2.43 15.97
CA SER A 90 -32.63 -3.57 16.84
C SER A 90 -31.38 -4.27 17.31
N TYR A 91 -30.45 -4.58 16.40
CA TYR A 91 -29.18 -5.26 16.72
C TYR A 91 -28.04 -4.78 15.81
N VAL A 92 -26.83 -4.85 16.34
CA VAL A 92 -25.58 -4.54 15.61
C VAL A 92 -24.61 -5.72 15.71
N ALA A 93 -23.96 -6.08 14.61
CA ALA A 93 -22.90 -7.09 14.60
C ALA A 93 -21.74 -6.70 13.68
N VAL A 94 -20.53 -7.17 14.03
CA VAL A 94 -19.32 -6.98 13.23
C VAL A 94 -19.19 -8.11 12.20
N ASN A 95 -19.04 -7.74 10.93
CA ASN A 95 -18.68 -8.62 9.84
C ASN A 95 -17.16 -8.65 9.67
N ASN A 96 -16.57 -9.81 9.93
CA ASN A 96 -15.13 -10.06 9.85
C ASN A 96 -14.68 -10.42 8.42
N ASN A 97 -15.29 -9.83 7.40
CA ASN A 97 -14.99 -10.05 5.99
C ASN A 97 -15.00 -8.73 5.20
N GLY A 98 -14.31 -8.71 4.07
CA GLY A 98 -14.19 -7.51 3.22
C GLY A 98 -15.40 -7.18 2.34
N ASN A 99 -16.43 -8.02 2.32
CA ASN A 99 -17.68 -7.79 1.59
C ASN A 99 -18.89 -8.17 2.46
N ALA A 100 -20.09 -7.76 2.07
CA ALA A 100 -21.31 -7.98 2.83
C ALA A 100 -21.84 -9.42 2.76
N VAL A 101 -21.35 -10.26 1.84
CA VAL A 101 -21.93 -11.57 1.51
C VAL A 101 -22.05 -12.47 2.76
N PRO A 102 -21.00 -12.68 3.58
CA PRO A 102 -21.12 -13.49 4.79
C PRO A 102 -22.15 -12.95 5.80
N ALA A 103 -22.28 -11.62 5.90
CA ALA A 103 -23.28 -11.00 6.75
C ALA A 103 -24.70 -11.23 6.21
N ILE A 104 -24.90 -11.16 4.90
CA ILE A 104 -26.17 -11.47 4.23
C ILE A 104 -26.51 -12.96 4.40
N GLU A 105 -25.54 -13.86 4.29
CA GLU A 105 -25.76 -15.31 4.47
C GLU A 105 -26.13 -15.68 5.92
N ALA A 106 -25.53 -14.98 6.90
CA ALA A 106 -25.86 -15.15 8.30
C ALA A 106 -27.25 -14.60 8.63
N VAL A 107 -27.55 -13.38 8.17
CA VAL A 107 -28.83 -12.73 8.48
C VAL A 107 -29.96 -13.31 7.65
N LYS A 108 -29.80 -13.53 6.34
CA LYS A 108 -30.86 -13.87 5.37
C LYS A 108 -32.02 -12.87 5.41
N PRO A 109 -31.75 -11.58 5.15
CA PRO A 109 -32.74 -10.53 5.34
C PRO A 109 -33.89 -10.65 4.34
N THR A 110 -35.08 -10.25 4.78
CA THR A 110 -36.22 -10.05 3.87
C THR A 110 -35.99 -8.83 2.98
N VAL A 111 -35.32 -7.81 3.52
CA VAL A 111 -34.93 -6.59 2.80
C VAL A 111 -33.49 -6.23 3.13
N PHE A 112 -32.66 -6.05 2.11
CA PHE A 112 -31.32 -5.50 2.24
C PHE A 112 -31.31 -4.05 1.75
N ALA A 113 -31.17 -3.11 2.67
CA ALA A 113 -31.28 -1.69 2.37
C ALA A 113 -29.90 -1.08 2.06
N LYS A 114 -29.82 -0.32 0.96
CA LYS A 114 -28.64 0.43 0.51
C LYS A 114 -28.98 1.91 0.33
N GLY A 115 -27.96 2.77 0.47
CA GLY A 115 -28.09 4.20 0.18
C GLY A 115 -28.34 4.46 -1.31
N GLY A 116 -29.00 5.57 -1.64
CA GLY A 116 -29.32 5.97 -3.02
C GLY A 116 -28.10 6.21 -3.92
N GLU A 117 -26.92 6.37 -3.33
CA GLU A 117 -25.62 6.47 -4.02
C GLU A 117 -25.18 5.18 -4.74
N TYR A 118 -25.87 4.06 -4.53
CA TYR A 118 -25.59 2.75 -5.16
C TYR A 118 -26.62 2.35 -6.22
N VAL A 119 -27.46 3.28 -6.68
CA VAL A 119 -28.53 3.01 -7.66
C VAL A 119 -27.97 2.79 -9.07
N ASP A 120 -26.87 3.45 -9.45
CA ASP A 120 -26.20 3.20 -10.73
C ASP A 120 -25.07 2.15 -10.56
N PRO A 121 -25.19 0.96 -11.19
CA PRO A 121 -24.14 -0.06 -11.15
C PRO A 121 -22.79 0.40 -11.72
N LYS A 122 -22.76 1.47 -12.53
CA LYS A 122 -21.53 2.02 -13.14
C LYS A 122 -20.62 2.74 -12.14
N ASP A 123 -21.17 3.21 -11.02
CA ASP A 123 -20.41 3.89 -9.96
C ASP A 123 -19.80 2.91 -8.93
N ASP A 124 -20.16 1.61 -9.00
CA ASP A 124 -19.52 0.55 -8.22
C ASP A 124 -18.34 -0.06 -8.97
N VAL A 125 -17.17 0.55 -8.75
CA VAL A 125 -15.85 0.09 -9.24
C VAL A 125 -15.54 -1.37 -8.84
N THR A 126 -16.26 -1.96 -7.88
CA THR A 126 -15.97 -3.30 -7.34
C THR A 126 -16.88 -4.42 -7.87
N GLY A 127 -17.99 -4.10 -8.53
CA GLY A 127 -18.99 -5.08 -8.97
C GLY A 127 -19.66 -5.87 -7.84
N GLN A 128 -19.48 -5.48 -6.58
CA GLN A 128 -19.95 -6.22 -5.41
C GLN A 128 -21.47 -6.13 -5.26
N ILE A 129 -22.11 -5.05 -5.72
CA ILE A 129 -23.57 -4.90 -5.66
C ILE A 129 -24.28 -6.04 -6.39
N VAL A 130 -23.73 -6.51 -7.52
CA VAL A 130 -24.30 -7.62 -8.29
C VAL A 130 -24.28 -8.91 -7.47
N VAL A 131 -23.16 -9.17 -6.78
CA VAL A 131 -22.99 -10.35 -5.92
C VAL A 131 -23.90 -10.27 -4.69
N GLU A 132 -23.97 -9.10 -4.04
CA GLU A 132 -24.84 -8.86 -2.90
C GLU A 132 -26.31 -9.07 -3.29
N LYS A 133 -26.75 -8.51 -4.42
CA LYS A 133 -28.11 -8.67 -4.94
C LYS A 133 -28.46 -10.13 -5.17
N ALA A 134 -27.62 -10.86 -5.91
CA ALA A 134 -27.82 -12.28 -6.17
C ALA A 134 -27.89 -13.11 -4.87
N THR A 135 -27.07 -12.74 -3.88
CA THR A 135 -27.05 -13.42 -2.58
C THR A 135 -28.36 -13.19 -1.81
N VAL A 136 -28.88 -11.95 -1.77
CA VAL A 136 -30.14 -11.62 -1.11
C VAL A 136 -31.32 -12.34 -1.77
N GLU A 137 -31.39 -12.30 -3.10
CA GLU A 137 -32.47 -12.94 -3.88
C GLU A 137 -32.45 -14.47 -3.73
N ARG A 138 -31.26 -15.09 -3.62
CA ARG A 138 -31.12 -16.54 -3.35
C ARG A 138 -31.82 -16.97 -2.05
N PHE A 139 -31.96 -16.07 -1.08
CA PHE A 139 -32.65 -16.33 0.18
C PHE A 139 -34.09 -15.80 0.22
N GLY A 140 -34.64 -15.39 -0.93
CA GLY A 140 -36.01 -14.87 -1.05
C GLY A 140 -36.18 -13.44 -0.53
N GLY A 141 -35.09 -12.73 -0.27
CA GLY A 141 -35.10 -11.31 0.07
C GLY A 141 -35.08 -10.42 -1.18
N ARG A 142 -35.18 -9.11 -0.97
CA ARG A 142 -34.99 -8.09 -2.02
C ARG A 142 -34.06 -6.96 -1.58
N ILE A 143 -33.46 -6.28 -2.54
CA ILE A 143 -32.74 -5.02 -2.30
C ILE A 143 -33.71 -3.84 -2.35
N GLU A 144 -33.52 -2.88 -1.44
CA GLU A 144 -34.25 -1.61 -1.41
C GLU A 144 -33.27 -0.44 -1.33
N PHE A 145 -33.49 0.60 -2.13
CA PHE A 145 -32.66 1.79 -2.11
C PHE A 145 -33.39 2.93 -1.41
N THR A 146 -32.78 3.53 -0.39
CA THR A 146 -33.37 4.68 0.31
C THR A 146 -33.03 5.97 -0.43
N HIS A 147 -33.99 6.87 -0.63
CA HIS A 147 -33.81 8.10 -1.43
C HIS A 147 -33.66 9.37 -0.58
N ASP A 148 -33.37 9.22 0.72
CA ASP A 148 -33.14 10.34 1.61
C ASP A 148 -31.76 11.00 1.39
N LEU A 149 -31.61 12.23 1.89
CA LEU A 149 -30.41 13.04 1.73
C LEU A 149 -29.16 12.31 2.27
N THR A 150 -28.32 11.81 1.36
CA THR A 150 -27.10 11.06 1.69
C THR A 150 -25.92 12.03 1.82
N PHE A 151 -25.30 12.05 2.99
CA PHE A 151 -23.95 12.59 3.17
C PHE A 151 -22.98 11.40 3.18
N SER A 152 -21.85 11.51 2.51
CA SER A 152 -20.75 10.56 2.71
C SER A 152 -19.96 10.98 3.93
N SER A 153 -19.76 10.08 4.89
CA SER A 153 -18.89 10.35 6.04
C SER A 153 -17.49 10.75 5.58
N SER A 154 -16.98 10.17 4.49
CA SER A 154 -15.70 10.57 3.91
C SER A 154 -15.69 12.04 3.48
N SER A 155 -16.75 12.53 2.84
CA SER A 155 -16.85 13.94 2.43
C SER A 155 -16.93 14.86 3.65
N LEU A 156 -17.78 14.54 4.64
CA LEU A 156 -17.90 15.35 5.86
C LEU A 156 -16.58 15.39 6.64
N ILE A 157 -15.87 14.28 6.72
CA ILE A 157 -14.57 14.21 7.37
C ILE A 157 -13.54 15.02 6.60
N ASN A 158 -13.44 14.82 5.28
CA ASN A 158 -12.48 15.54 4.44
C ASN A 158 -12.76 17.05 4.37
N SER A 159 -14.00 17.49 4.61
CA SER A 159 -14.40 18.90 4.49
C SER A 159 -14.54 19.64 5.82
N ALA A 160 -14.83 18.95 6.93
CA ALA A 160 -15.24 19.57 8.19
C ALA A 160 -14.48 19.09 9.44
N PHE A 161 -13.73 18.00 9.37
CA PHE A 161 -12.88 17.55 10.48
C PHE A 161 -11.42 17.64 10.03
N ASP A 162 -10.57 18.34 10.79
CA ASP A 162 -9.14 18.51 10.52
C ASP A 162 -8.36 17.19 10.69
N VAL A 163 -8.66 16.18 9.87
CA VAL A 163 -8.01 14.86 9.89
C VAL A 163 -6.64 14.91 9.22
N TYR A 164 -6.47 15.84 8.29
CA TYR A 164 -5.21 16.06 7.58
C TYR A 164 -4.49 17.29 8.13
N SER A 165 -3.16 17.32 7.98
CA SER A 165 -2.39 18.51 8.30
C SER A 165 -2.88 19.72 7.48
N PRO A 166 -2.79 20.95 8.00
CA PRO A 166 -3.23 22.15 7.26
C PRO A 166 -2.60 22.26 5.87
N ALA A 167 -1.31 21.89 5.74
CA ALA A 167 -0.61 21.86 4.46
C ALA A 167 -1.20 20.85 3.48
N LEU A 168 -1.52 19.63 3.95
CA LEU A 168 -2.17 18.61 3.13
C LEU A 168 -3.58 19.02 2.71
N ASN A 169 -4.36 19.65 3.60
CA ASN A 169 -5.70 20.14 3.28
C ASN A 169 -5.68 21.19 2.16
N VAL A 170 -4.76 22.15 2.22
CA VAL A 170 -4.58 23.15 1.16
C VAL A 170 -4.18 22.46 -0.15
N TYR A 171 -3.23 21.55 -0.10
CA TYR A 171 -2.76 20.79 -1.26
C TYR A 171 -3.90 20.01 -1.93
N LEU A 172 -4.67 19.22 -1.16
CA LEU A 172 -5.78 18.42 -1.68
C LEU A 172 -6.93 19.28 -2.21
N ARG A 173 -7.22 20.43 -1.58
CA ARG A 173 -8.22 21.38 -2.11
C ARG A 173 -7.81 21.88 -3.49
N THR A 174 -6.58 22.35 -3.67
CA THR A 174 -6.08 22.81 -4.96
C THR A 174 -6.04 21.68 -6.00
N ALA A 175 -5.66 20.46 -5.59
CA ALA A 175 -5.69 19.29 -6.46
C ALA A 175 -7.11 18.95 -6.95
N ARG A 176 -8.13 19.03 -6.06
CA ARG A 176 -9.54 18.83 -6.42
C ARG A 176 -10.06 19.90 -7.37
N GLU A 177 -9.78 21.17 -7.10
CA GLU A 177 -10.18 22.30 -7.96
C GLU A 177 -9.62 22.18 -9.39
N ARG A 178 -8.44 21.60 -9.54
CA ARG A 178 -7.80 21.35 -10.84
C ARG A 178 -8.29 20.10 -11.56
N GLY A 179 -9.10 19.26 -10.91
CA GLY A 179 -9.60 18.02 -11.50
C GLY A 179 -8.55 16.90 -11.56
N LEU A 180 -7.58 16.88 -10.63
CA LEU A 180 -6.47 15.91 -10.62
C LEU A 180 -6.93 14.44 -10.69
N MET A 181 -8.09 14.12 -10.12
CA MET A 181 -8.63 12.75 -10.14
C MET A 181 -8.85 12.22 -11.57
N THR A 182 -9.34 13.07 -12.47
CA THR A 182 -9.57 12.69 -13.88
C THR A 182 -8.24 12.44 -14.58
N GLU A 183 -7.24 13.28 -14.33
CA GLU A 183 -5.90 13.15 -14.90
C GLU A 183 -5.21 11.87 -14.40
N LEU A 184 -5.26 11.61 -13.09
CA LEU A 184 -4.69 10.39 -12.48
C LEU A 184 -5.40 9.11 -12.96
N SER A 185 -6.71 9.17 -13.24
CA SER A 185 -7.43 8.03 -13.81
C SER A 185 -6.89 7.66 -15.19
N GLY A 186 -6.64 8.66 -16.05
CA GLY A 186 -6.00 8.46 -17.36
C GLY A 186 -4.57 7.93 -17.23
N VAL A 187 -3.81 8.40 -16.25
CA VAL A 187 -2.46 7.88 -15.95
C VAL A 187 -2.50 6.40 -15.57
N VAL A 188 -3.41 5.99 -14.67
CA VAL A 188 -3.56 4.60 -14.23
C VAL A 188 -3.92 3.67 -15.41
N GLU A 189 -4.70 4.14 -16.37
CA GLU A 189 -5.00 3.40 -17.59
C GLU A 189 -3.80 3.30 -18.54
N ALA A 190 -3.03 4.38 -18.67
CA ALA A 190 -1.86 4.45 -19.55
C ALA A 190 -0.72 3.54 -19.07
N ILE A 191 -0.38 3.57 -17.77
CA ILE A 191 0.67 2.69 -17.21
C ILE A 191 0.29 1.21 -17.30
N GLY A 192 -1.01 0.90 -17.34
CA GLY A 192 -1.53 -0.46 -17.53
C GLY A 192 -1.09 -1.13 -18.83
N LYS A 193 -0.57 -0.37 -19.81
CA LYS A 193 -0.11 -0.88 -21.10
C LYS A 193 1.41 -1.11 -21.18
N LEU A 194 2.16 -0.64 -20.17
CA LEU A 194 3.62 -0.68 -20.17
C LEU A 194 4.15 -2.08 -19.80
N LYS A 195 5.30 -2.43 -20.38
CA LYS A 195 6.15 -3.54 -19.94
C LYS A 195 7.26 -3.00 -19.04
N VAL A 196 7.32 -3.50 -17.81
CA VAL A 196 8.26 -3.02 -16.80
C VAL A 196 9.22 -4.13 -16.40
N LEU A 197 10.53 -3.87 -16.47
CA LEU A 197 11.57 -4.75 -15.94
C LEU A 197 12.10 -4.19 -14.62
N PHE A 198 12.05 -4.98 -13.56
CA PHE A 198 12.72 -4.71 -12.31
C PHE A 198 14.08 -5.41 -12.27
N VAL A 199 15.13 -4.68 -11.90
CA VAL A 199 16.49 -5.21 -11.74
C VAL A 199 17.02 -4.79 -10.37
N GLY A 200 17.55 -5.74 -9.60
CA GLY A 200 18.07 -5.41 -8.27
C GLY A 200 18.31 -6.62 -7.39
N ASP A 201 18.82 -6.37 -6.19
CA ASP A 201 19.16 -7.41 -5.23
C ASP A 201 17.91 -8.14 -4.71
N MET A 202 17.99 -9.47 -4.64
CA MET A 202 17.03 -10.26 -3.89
C MET A 202 17.34 -10.16 -2.40
N ILE A 203 16.34 -9.81 -1.60
CA ILE A 203 16.45 -9.74 -0.14
C ILE A 203 15.33 -10.57 0.49
N VAL A 204 15.65 -11.43 1.43
CA VAL A 204 14.67 -12.10 2.28
C VAL A 204 14.56 -11.35 3.60
N ASP A 205 13.39 -10.78 3.88
CA ASP A 205 13.11 -10.10 5.14
C ASP A 205 12.48 -11.09 6.12
N GLU A 206 13.19 -11.39 7.20
CA GLU A 206 12.73 -12.30 8.25
C GLU A 206 12.41 -11.54 9.52
N TYR A 207 11.29 -11.90 10.15
CA TYR A 207 10.84 -11.35 11.42
C TYR A 207 10.85 -12.47 12.45
N ALA A 208 11.86 -12.50 13.32
CA ALA A 208 11.98 -13.45 14.42
C ALA A 208 11.31 -12.87 15.66
N TYR A 209 10.19 -13.46 16.09
CA TYR A 209 9.43 -13.01 17.24
C TYR A 209 10.08 -13.52 18.53
N VAL A 210 10.44 -12.58 19.40
CA VAL A 210 11.09 -12.88 20.67
C VAL A 210 10.50 -12.09 21.82
N ARG A 211 10.35 -12.74 22.98
CA ARG A 211 9.88 -12.09 24.20
C ARG A 211 11.07 -11.70 25.08
N PRO A 212 11.27 -10.40 25.41
CA PRO A 212 12.30 -9.99 26.37
C PRO A 212 12.07 -10.62 27.74
N MET A 213 13.13 -11.18 28.32
CA MET A 213 13.13 -11.79 29.66
C MET A 213 13.84 -10.91 30.70
N GLY A 214 14.45 -9.80 30.28
CA GLY A 214 15.23 -8.90 31.12
C GLY A 214 16.71 -8.91 30.79
N LYS A 215 17.53 -8.39 31.71
CA LYS A 215 18.98 -8.31 31.54
C LYS A 215 19.64 -9.68 31.75
N SER A 216 20.61 -10.03 30.91
CA SER A 216 21.47 -11.20 31.12
C SER A 216 22.23 -11.12 32.45
N ALA A 217 22.39 -12.26 33.15
CA ALA A 217 23.14 -12.32 34.39
C ALA A 217 24.66 -12.12 34.20
N LYS A 218 25.17 -12.33 32.97
CA LYS A 218 26.60 -12.32 32.67
C LYS A 218 27.07 -11.10 31.88
N ASP A 219 26.15 -10.36 31.25
CA ASP A 219 26.45 -9.27 30.32
C ASP A 219 25.37 -8.18 30.36
N ASN A 220 25.70 -6.98 29.86
CA ASN A 220 24.75 -5.87 29.73
C ASN A 220 23.92 -5.97 28.44
N ILE A 221 23.26 -7.11 28.24
CA ILE A 221 22.39 -7.35 27.07
C ILE A 221 20.98 -7.80 27.51
N ILE A 222 20.01 -7.65 26.61
CA ILE A 222 18.65 -8.15 26.81
C ILE A 222 18.63 -9.64 26.44
N ALA A 223 18.31 -10.50 27.41
CA ALA A 223 18.02 -11.91 27.13
C ALA A 223 16.58 -12.03 26.59
N THR A 224 16.39 -12.82 25.53
CA THR A 224 15.10 -12.98 24.87
C THR A 224 14.76 -14.46 24.67
N LEU A 225 13.47 -14.79 24.70
CA LEU A 225 12.96 -16.12 24.40
C LEU A 225 12.34 -16.14 23.00
N TYR A 226 12.83 -17.01 22.12
CA TYR A 226 12.27 -17.18 20.78
C TYR A 226 10.85 -17.78 20.82
N GLN A 227 9.97 -17.26 19.96
CA GLN A 227 8.56 -17.65 19.89
C GLN A 227 8.13 -18.13 18.50
N GLY A 228 8.83 -17.74 17.44
CA GLY A 228 8.52 -18.10 16.06
C GLY A 228 9.18 -17.12 15.08
N ASP A 229 9.07 -17.38 13.78
CA ASP A 229 9.49 -16.46 12.74
C ASP A 229 8.58 -16.50 11.52
N GLU A 230 8.62 -15.43 10.73
CA GLU A 230 8.02 -15.33 9.40
C GLU A 230 9.07 -14.79 8.43
N CYS A 231 9.10 -15.36 7.22
CA CYS A 231 9.98 -14.92 6.14
C CYS A 231 9.17 -14.35 4.98
N PHE A 232 9.63 -13.24 4.43
CA PHE A 232 9.01 -12.59 3.28
C PHE A 232 10.02 -12.31 2.17
N ALA A 233 9.55 -12.39 0.91
CA ALA A 233 10.31 -11.90 -0.23
C ALA A 233 10.31 -10.36 -0.24
N GLY A 234 11.48 -9.80 0.04
CA GLY A 234 11.78 -8.37 0.03
C GLY A 234 12.51 -7.94 -1.25
N GLY A 235 13.23 -6.83 -1.15
CA GLY A 235 14.09 -6.32 -2.21
C GLY A 235 13.34 -6.07 -3.52
N VAL A 236 13.98 -6.39 -4.65
CA VAL A 236 13.42 -6.18 -5.98
C VAL A 236 12.07 -6.88 -6.20
N VAL A 237 11.86 -8.06 -5.60
CA VAL A 237 10.61 -8.83 -5.73
C VAL A 237 9.46 -8.12 -5.03
N ALA A 238 9.70 -7.55 -3.84
CA ALA A 238 8.69 -6.77 -3.15
C ALA A 238 8.29 -5.51 -3.94
N ALA A 239 9.25 -4.83 -4.57
CA ALA A 239 8.98 -3.68 -5.43
C ALA A 239 8.10 -4.09 -6.63
N ALA A 240 8.48 -5.15 -7.33
CA ALA A 240 7.72 -5.68 -8.47
C ALA A 240 6.30 -6.11 -8.09
N ASN A 241 6.13 -6.76 -6.95
CA ASN A 241 4.83 -7.18 -6.41
C ASN A 241 3.86 -6.00 -6.17
N ASN A 242 4.37 -4.82 -5.78
CA ASN A 242 3.52 -3.64 -5.58
C ASN A 242 3.06 -3.01 -6.91
N MET A 243 3.79 -3.23 -8.01
CA MET A 243 3.43 -2.72 -9.34
C MET A 243 2.61 -3.69 -10.19
N ALA A 244 2.66 -4.99 -9.86
CA ALA A 244 2.12 -6.07 -10.67
C ALA A 244 0.67 -5.84 -11.15
N GLU A 245 -0.27 -5.47 -10.27
CA GLU A 245 -1.67 -5.25 -10.68
C GLU A 245 -1.90 -3.94 -11.46
N MET A 246 -0.92 -3.04 -11.51
CA MET A 246 -1.03 -1.73 -12.15
C MET A 246 -0.45 -1.70 -13.57
N CYS A 247 0.39 -2.67 -13.96
CA CYS A 247 0.98 -2.80 -15.30
C CYS A 247 0.55 -4.06 -16.03
N GLY A 248 0.66 -4.05 -17.36
CA GLY A 248 0.28 -5.17 -18.21
C GLY A 248 1.25 -6.35 -18.13
N SER A 249 2.55 -6.07 -18.00
CA SER A 249 3.61 -7.09 -17.84
C SER A 249 4.68 -6.58 -16.88
N VAL A 250 5.10 -7.44 -15.95
CA VAL A 250 6.18 -7.15 -15.03
C VAL A 250 7.18 -8.31 -15.05
N ASP A 251 8.44 -8.00 -15.30
CA ASP A 251 9.52 -8.98 -15.26
C ASP A 251 10.50 -8.57 -14.16
N VAL A 252 11.13 -9.57 -13.54
CA VAL A 252 12.15 -9.37 -12.51
C VAL A 252 13.40 -10.11 -12.93
N LEU A 253 14.51 -9.40 -13.05
CA LEU A 253 15.84 -9.99 -13.20
C LEU A 253 16.64 -9.79 -11.91
N THR A 254 16.99 -10.89 -11.26
CA THR A 254 17.74 -10.87 -9.99
C THR A 254 18.66 -12.09 -9.86
N MET A 255 19.35 -12.17 -8.73
CA MET A 255 20.28 -13.24 -8.41
C MET A 255 19.96 -13.83 -7.03
N LEU A 256 20.07 -15.15 -6.92
CA LEU A 256 19.97 -15.87 -5.64
C LEU A 256 21.32 -16.50 -5.29
N GLY A 257 21.61 -16.61 -4.00
CA GLY A 257 22.63 -17.52 -3.53
C GLY A 257 22.21 -18.97 -3.74
N ASP A 258 23.19 -19.86 -3.89
CA ASP A 258 22.97 -21.31 -3.90
C ASP A 258 22.81 -21.89 -2.48
N GLN A 259 23.39 -21.23 -1.47
CA GLN A 259 23.20 -21.58 -0.06
C GLN A 259 21.93 -20.91 0.48
N ARG A 260 20.97 -21.71 0.98
CA ARG A 260 19.67 -21.18 1.47
C ARG A 260 19.05 -20.20 0.48
N SER A 261 18.70 -20.69 -0.71
CA SER A 261 18.24 -19.82 -1.80
C SER A 261 16.91 -19.10 -1.54
N TYR A 262 16.04 -19.67 -0.68
CA TYR A 262 14.65 -19.24 -0.45
C TYR A 262 13.77 -19.19 -1.71
N GLU A 263 14.17 -19.88 -2.78
CA GLU A 263 13.50 -19.78 -4.07
C GLU A 263 12.01 -20.16 -3.99
N THR A 264 11.65 -21.20 -3.24
CA THR A 264 10.23 -21.59 -3.06
C THR A 264 9.41 -20.46 -2.46
N VAL A 265 9.89 -19.84 -1.37
CA VAL A 265 9.23 -18.71 -0.71
C VAL A 265 9.08 -17.53 -1.67
N ILE A 266 10.12 -17.25 -2.46
CA ILE A 266 10.12 -16.17 -3.45
C ILE A 266 9.07 -16.44 -4.53
N ARG A 267 9.08 -17.62 -5.15
CA ARG A 267 8.14 -17.98 -6.21
C ARG A 267 6.69 -18.00 -5.74
N GLU A 268 6.43 -18.49 -4.53
CA GLU A 268 5.08 -18.50 -3.94
C GLU A 268 4.57 -17.09 -3.60
N SER A 269 5.47 -16.14 -3.35
CA SER A 269 5.10 -14.75 -3.06
C SER A 269 4.76 -13.89 -4.28
N LEU A 270 5.10 -14.36 -5.49
CA LEU A 270 4.94 -13.56 -6.72
C LEU A 270 3.49 -13.46 -7.15
N ARG A 271 3.12 -12.29 -7.64
CA ARG A 271 1.85 -12.12 -8.36
C ARG A 271 1.87 -12.89 -9.69
N PRO A 272 0.71 -13.41 -10.16
CA PRO A 272 0.66 -14.31 -11.32
C PRO A 272 1.18 -13.73 -12.64
N ASN A 273 1.18 -12.40 -12.79
CA ASN A 273 1.65 -11.73 -13.99
C ASN A 273 3.12 -11.26 -13.89
N ILE A 274 3.86 -11.69 -12.86
CA ILE A 274 5.29 -11.44 -12.76
C ILE A 274 6.07 -12.61 -13.33
N ASN A 275 6.94 -12.34 -14.30
CA ASN A 275 7.93 -13.30 -14.78
C ASN A 275 9.26 -13.13 -14.05
N LEU A 276 9.71 -14.17 -13.34
CA LEU A 276 10.94 -14.14 -12.55
C LEU A 276 12.08 -14.83 -13.29
N GLN A 277 13.12 -14.06 -13.58
CA GLN A 277 14.38 -14.51 -14.19
C GLN A 277 15.49 -14.48 -13.14
N LEU A 278 16.15 -15.63 -12.96
CA LEU A 278 17.12 -15.85 -11.88
C LEU A 278 18.47 -16.26 -12.42
N THR A 279 19.49 -15.57 -11.93
CA THR A 279 20.88 -16.06 -11.95
C THR A 279 21.26 -16.58 -10.56
N ARG A 280 22.44 -17.21 -10.45
CA ARG A 280 22.95 -17.79 -9.20
C ARG A 280 24.31 -17.24 -8.85
N ARG A 281 24.53 -17.01 -7.57
CA ARG A 281 25.85 -16.79 -6.97
C ARG A 281 26.32 -18.07 -6.30
N ALA A 282 27.47 -18.60 -6.71
CA ALA A 282 28.04 -19.79 -6.10
C ALA A 282 28.60 -19.49 -4.71
N ASP A 283 28.53 -20.48 -3.82
CA ASP A 283 29.14 -20.47 -2.47
C ASP A 283 28.70 -19.29 -1.58
N ALA A 284 27.53 -18.72 -1.84
CA ALA A 284 27.02 -17.54 -1.15
C ALA A 284 25.56 -17.71 -0.74
N PRO A 285 25.14 -17.11 0.39
CA PRO A 285 23.72 -17.10 0.77
C PRO A 285 22.93 -16.07 -0.02
N THR A 286 21.63 -16.34 -0.27
CA THR A 286 20.71 -15.24 -0.63
C THR A 286 20.65 -14.25 0.54
N THR A 287 20.82 -12.96 0.24
CA THR A 287 20.80 -11.88 1.25
C THR A 287 19.54 -11.97 2.11
N ARG A 288 19.74 -12.14 3.42
CA ARG A 288 18.66 -12.23 4.40
C ARG A 288 18.87 -11.23 5.52
N LYS A 289 17.83 -10.43 5.78
CA LYS A 289 17.78 -9.44 6.87
C LYS A 289 16.81 -9.93 7.93
N CYS A 290 17.34 -10.48 9.02
CA CYS A 290 16.55 -11.01 10.13
C CYS A 290 16.39 -9.97 11.23
N ARG A 291 15.15 -9.61 11.56
CA ARG A 291 14.79 -8.60 12.56
C ARG A 291 14.15 -9.29 13.76
N TYR A 292 14.72 -9.05 14.94
CA TYR A 292 14.20 -9.59 16.19
C TYR A 292 13.14 -8.63 16.74
N VAL A 293 11.90 -9.08 16.86
CA VAL A 293 10.74 -8.24 17.18
C VAL A 293 10.04 -8.72 18.44
N ASP A 294 9.77 -7.80 19.36
CA ASP A 294 8.85 -8.04 20.47
C ASP A 294 7.40 -7.90 19.96
N PRO A 295 6.61 -8.99 19.88
CA PRO A 295 5.26 -8.94 19.32
C PRO A 295 4.27 -8.20 20.21
N ASN A 296 4.53 -8.05 21.52
CA ASN A 296 3.60 -7.36 22.42
C ASN A 296 3.60 -5.85 22.22
N TYR A 297 4.75 -5.30 21.80
CA TYR A 297 4.94 -3.86 21.60
C TYR A 297 5.27 -3.51 20.14
N THR A 298 5.28 -4.50 19.24
CA THR A 298 5.68 -4.39 17.81
C THR A 298 7.01 -3.65 17.66
N ARG A 299 7.95 -3.91 18.57
CA ARG A 299 9.22 -3.17 18.62
C ARG A 299 10.37 -4.03 18.09
N LYS A 300 11.08 -3.51 17.09
CA LYS A 300 12.33 -4.09 16.58
C LYS A 300 13.44 -3.86 17.62
N LEU A 301 14.09 -4.94 18.06
CA LEU A 301 15.16 -4.90 19.07
C LEU A 301 16.53 -4.71 18.42
N PHE A 302 16.83 -5.54 17.42
CA PHE A 302 18.05 -5.50 16.61
C PHE A 302 17.83 -6.32 15.33
N GLU A 303 18.77 -6.25 14.40
CA GLU A 303 18.74 -7.04 13.16
C GLU A 303 20.10 -7.69 12.87
N VAL A 304 20.09 -8.78 12.12
CA VAL A 304 21.26 -9.54 11.69
C VAL A 304 21.20 -9.75 10.19
N TYR A 305 22.31 -9.44 9.51
CA TYR A 305 22.47 -9.62 8.08
C TYR A 305 23.18 -10.95 7.81
N TYR A 306 22.61 -11.76 6.92
CA TYR A 306 23.23 -12.97 6.40
C TYR A 306 23.38 -12.77 4.90
N MET A 307 24.56 -12.34 4.48
CA MET A 307 24.83 -11.94 3.10
C MET A 307 26.31 -12.09 2.80
N ASP A 308 26.62 -12.12 1.51
CA ASP A 308 27.94 -11.82 0.97
C ASP A 308 27.79 -10.58 0.09
N ASP A 309 28.27 -9.45 0.59
CA ASP A 309 28.18 -8.13 -0.06
C ASP A 309 29.42 -7.79 -0.90
N THR A 310 30.31 -8.77 -1.11
CA THR A 310 31.45 -8.60 -2.00
C THR A 310 30.99 -8.62 -3.48
N PRO A 311 31.73 -7.97 -4.39
CA PRO A 311 31.43 -8.02 -5.82
C PRO A 311 31.33 -9.44 -6.37
N LEU A 312 30.44 -9.66 -7.33
CA LEU A 312 30.28 -10.96 -7.97
C LEU A 312 31.57 -11.42 -8.69
N PRO A 313 31.85 -12.74 -8.72
CA PRO A 313 32.85 -13.30 -9.60
C PRO A 313 32.63 -12.88 -11.06
N SER A 314 33.70 -12.58 -11.79
CA SER A 314 33.59 -11.98 -13.13
C SER A 314 32.77 -12.81 -14.13
N ALA A 315 32.77 -14.14 -14.01
CA ALA A 315 31.98 -15.01 -14.86
C ALA A 315 30.47 -14.91 -14.57
N GLU A 316 30.09 -14.86 -13.29
CA GLU A 316 28.70 -14.71 -12.86
C GLU A 316 28.17 -13.31 -13.20
N GLN A 317 28.99 -12.28 -13.00
CA GLN A 317 28.67 -10.90 -13.39
C GLN A 317 28.45 -10.79 -14.90
N ALA A 318 29.34 -11.37 -15.72
CA ALA A 318 29.20 -11.35 -17.17
C ALA A 318 27.96 -12.11 -17.66
N ALA A 319 27.58 -13.20 -16.99
CA ALA A 319 26.34 -13.92 -17.30
C ALA A 319 25.09 -13.08 -16.97
N PHE A 320 25.08 -12.41 -15.81
CA PHE A 320 23.99 -11.49 -15.44
C PHE A 320 23.86 -10.33 -16.42
N ASP A 321 24.98 -9.67 -16.73
CA ASP A 321 25.02 -8.53 -17.65
C ASP A 321 24.61 -8.94 -19.07
N GLY A 322 25.00 -10.14 -19.51
CA GLY A 322 24.61 -10.72 -20.79
C GLY A 322 23.10 -10.93 -20.89
N LEU A 323 22.50 -11.57 -19.89
CA LEU A 323 21.06 -11.81 -19.82
C LEU A 323 20.26 -10.50 -19.75
N LEU A 324 20.75 -9.49 -19.02
CA LEU A 324 20.15 -8.17 -19.01
C LEU A 324 20.21 -7.53 -20.41
N LYS A 325 21.38 -7.54 -21.03
CA LYS A 325 21.61 -6.90 -22.34
C LYS A 325 20.75 -7.48 -23.46
N GLU A 326 20.46 -8.78 -23.42
CA GLU A 326 19.65 -9.47 -24.43
C GLU A 326 18.19 -8.97 -24.48
N GLN A 327 17.65 -8.50 -23.37
CA GLN A 327 16.22 -8.22 -23.23
C GLN A 327 15.89 -6.78 -22.82
N ILE A 328 16.85 -6.01 -22.32
CA ILE A 328 16.58 -4.69 -21.71
C ILE A 328 15.84 -3.73 -22.65
N ALA A 329 16.09 -3.83 -23.96
CA ALA A 329 15.47 -2.99 -24.98
C ALA A 329 14.00 -3.33 -25.27
N ASP A 330 13.48 -4.46 -24.77
CA ASP A 330 12.09 -4.90 -24.98
C ASP A 330 11.11 -4.30 -23.98
N TYR A 331 11.63 -3.66 -22.93
CA TYR A 331 10.84 -3.04 -21.87
C TYR A 331 10.69 -1.54 -22.09
N ASP A 332 9.51 -1.02 -21.75
CA ASP A 332 9.22 0.41 -21.83
C ASP A 332 9.90 1.16 -20.66
N VAL A 333 9.99 0.49 -19.50
CA VAL A 333 10.54 1.04 -18.26
C VAL A 333 11.42 -0.01 -17.59
N VAL A 334 12.64 0.39 -17.22
CA VAL A 334 13.55 -0.40 -16.38
C VAL A 334 13.66 0.28 -15.03
N VAL A 335 13.28 -0.42 -13.98
CA VAL A 335 13.31 0.06 -12.59
C VAL A 335 14.44 -0.65 -11.85
N VAL A 336 15.38 0.12 -11.31
CA VAL A 336 16.52 -0.41 -10.59
C VAL A 336 16.41 -0.10 -9.11
N THR A 337 16.33 -1.16 -8.30
CA THR A 337 16.44 -1.11 -6.84
C THR A 337 17.85 -1.56 -6.46
N ASP A 338 18.80 -0.63 -6.46
CA ASP A 338 20.21 -0.91 -6.12
C ASP A 338 20.37 -0.84 -4.60
N PHE A 339 20.40 -1.99 -3.92
CA PHE A 339 20.61 -2.04 -2.47
C PHE A 339 22.09 -2.08 -2.09
N GLY A 340 23.00 -2.03 -3.06
CA GLY A 340 24.45 -2.06 -2.84
C GLY A 340 24.91 -3.34 -2.16
N HIS A 341 24.35 -4.51 -2.53
CA HIS A 341 24.75 -5.83 -2.04
C HIS A 341 25.59 -6.63 -3.05
N GLY A 342 26.15 -5.96 -4.05
CA GLY A 342 27.16 -6.53 -4.96
C GLY A 342 26.64 -7.00 -6.33
N LEU A 343 25.32 -7.05 -6.55
CA LEU A 343 24.76 -7.44 -7.86
C LEU A 343 24.96 -6.38 -8.95
N ILE A 344 24.73 -5.10 -8.60
CA ILE A 344 24.80 -3.99 -9.55
C ILE A 344 26.24 -3.45 -9.59
N ALA A 345 27.06 -4.10 -10.41
CA ALA A 345 28.43 -3.65 -10.67
C ALA A 345 28.47 -2.51 -11.70
N ASP A 346 29.64 -1.88 -11.86
CA ASP A 346 29.86 -0.85 -12.87
C ASP A 346 29.59 -1.33 -14.31
N SER A 347 29.80 -2.62 -14.60
CA SER A 347 29.46 -3.21 -15.90
C SER A 347 27.95 -3.30 -16.09
N THR A 348 27.20 -3.72 -15.06
CA THR A 348 25.73 -3.74 -15.06
C THR A 348 25.16 -2.34 -15.25
N ARG A 349 25.70 -1.34 -14.53
CA ARG A 349 25.29 0.06 -14.69
C ARG A 349 25.43 0.54 -16.13
N ARG A 350 26.52 0.20 -16.82
CA ARG A 350 26.67 0.55 -18.25
C ARG A 350 25.61 -0.11 -19.12
N VAL A 351 25.30 -1.38 -18.90
CA VAL A 351 24.23 -2.07 -19.65
C VAL A 351 22.88 -1.39 -19.42
N LEU A 352 22.57 -1.02 -18.17
CA LEU A 352 21.36 -0.29 -17.81
C LEU A 352 21.29 1.07 -18.51
N GLU A 353 22.36 1.86 -18.41
CA GLU A 353 22.45 3.22 -18.95
C GLU A 353 22.38 3.25 -20.49
N GLU A 354 22.99 2.27 -21.17
CA GLU A 354 23.02 2.20 -22.64
C GLU A 354 21.77 1.54 -23.24
N GLY A 355 21.15 0.59 -22.53
CA GLY A 355 20.13 -0.29 -23.09
C GLY A 355 18.68 0.06 -22.72
N ALA A 356 18.45 0.76 -21.60
CA ALA A 356 17.09 1.05 -21.15
C ALA A 356 16.45 2.20 -21.95
N ARG A 357 15.20 2.02 -22.39
CA ARG A 357 14.40 3.09 -23.02
C ARG A 357 14.05 4.20 -22.03
N PHE A 358 13.73 3.81 -20.79
CA PHE A 358 13.54 4.68 -19.66
C PHE A 358 14.08 3.97 -18.43
N LEU A 359 15.11 4.51 -17.79
CA LEU A 359 15.75 3.94 -16.60
C LEU A 359 15.48 4.79 -15.37
N ALA A 360 14.74 4.20 -14.43
CA ALA A 360 14.48 4.74 -13.11
C ALA A 360 15.40 4.08 -12.08
N VAL A 361 16.08 4.87 -11.27
CA VAL A 361 17.10 4.38 -10.32
C VAL A 361 16.80 4.85 -8.91
N ASN A 362 16.91 3.91 -7.98
CA ASN A 362 16.97 4.15 -6.54
C ASN A 362 18.22 3.45 -5.99
N THR A 363 19.17 4.23 -5.49
CA THR A 363 20.38 3.73 -4.81
C THR A 363 20.18 3.80 -3.31
N GLN A 364 19.91 2.67 -2.69
CA GLN A 364 19.59 2.65 -1.27
C GLN A 364 20.81 2.66 -0.39
N THR A 365 20.72 3.49 0.65
CA THR A 365 21.64 3.42 1.79
C THR A 365 21.06 2.53 2.88
N ASN A 366 21.85 1.56 3.33
CA ASN A 366 21.52 0.69 4.47
C ASN A 366 22.74 0.50 5.38
N SER A 367 22.54 -0.16 6.53
CA SER A 367 23.55 -0.35 7.57
C SER A 367 24.88 -0.95 7.06
N ALA A 368 24.87 -1.72 5.97
CA ALA A 368 26.06 -2.33 5.42
C ALA A 368 26.87 -1.41 4.49
N ASN A 369 26.23 -0.39 3.89
CA ASN A 369 26.83 0.37 2.79
C ASN A 369 26.73 1.90 2.95
N ILE A 370 26.47 2.40 4.16
CA ILE A 370 26.30 3.84 4.43
C ILE A 370 27.44 4.66 3.81
N GLY A 371 27.08 5.49 2.82
CA GLY A 371 28.01 6.38 2.12
C GLY A 371 28.78 5.75 0.95
N TYR A 372 28.51 4.50 0.58
CA TYR A 372 29.20 3.78 -0.50
C TYR A 372 28.30 3.43 -1.69
N ASN A 373 26.99 3.25 -1.46
CA ASN A 373 26.02 3.05 -2.54
C ASN A 373 25.24 4.34 -2.83
N LEU A 374 25.77 5.19 -3.70
CA LEU A 374 25.30 6.54 -3.93
C LEU A 374 24.85 6.73 -5.38
N ILE A 375 23.93 7.66 -5.61
CA ILE A 375 23.37 7.88 -6.96
C ILE A 375 24.42 8.35 -7.99
N ASN A 376 25.50 9.00 -7.54
CA ASN A 376 26.61 9.41 -8.41
C ASN A 376 27.48 8.23 -8.90
N ASN A 377 27.17 6.99 -8.49
CA ASN A 377 27.69 5.79 -9.14
C ASN A 377 27.09 5.56 -10.53
N TYR A 378 25.96 6.21 -10.83
CA TYR A 378 25.33 6.24 -12.14
C TYR A 378 25.70 7.54 -12.87
N ARG A 379 25.95 7.43 -14.16
CA ARG A 379 26.20 8.57 -15.06
C ARG A 379 24.91 9.20 -15.53
N ARG A 380 23.87 8.40 -15.78
CA ARG A 380 22.56 8.89 -16.23
C ARG A 380 21.36 8.19 -15.60
N ALA A 381 20.34 8.98 -15.30
CA ALA A 381 18.98 8.74 -14.83
C ALA A 381 17.90 9.21 -15.82
N ASP A 382 16.79 8.50 -16.11
CA ASP A 382 15.58 9.19 -16.63
C ASP A 382 14.69 9.66 -15.48
N LEU A 383 14.73 8.90 -14.38
CA LEU A 383 14.20 9.23 -13.08
C LEU A 383 15.20 8.80 -12.01
N VAL A 384 15.58 9.71 -11.13
CA VAL A 384 16.20 9.40 -9.84
C VAL A 384 15.12 9.49 -8.78
N CYS A 385 14.91 8.42 -8.02
CA CYS A 385 14.06 8.46 -6.83
C CYS A 385 14.85 7.93 -5.65
N ILE A 386 15.16 8.79 -4.67
CA ILE A 386 15.95 8.47 -3.47
C ILE A 386 15.33 9.14 -2.25
N ASP A 387 15.77 8.81 -1.05
CA ASP A 387 15.34 9.51 0.17
C ASP A 387 16.22 10.74 0.48
N ALA A 388 15.75 11.57 1.41
CA ALA A 388 16.45 12.78 1.80
C ALA A 388 17.85 12.48 2.40
N PRO A 389 18.02 11.50 3.31
CA PRO A 389 19.35 11.03 3.73
C PRO A 389 20.28 10.64 2.56
N GLU A 390 19.82 9.87 1.59
CA GLU A 390 20.56 9.43 0.41
C GLU A 390 20.98 10.61 -0.46
N ALA A 391 20.06 11.55 -0.73
CA ALA A 391 20.38 12.78 -1.46
C ALA A 391 21.46 13.61 -0.74
N ARG A 392 21.38 13.69 0.61
CA ARG A 392 22.38 14.38 1.43
C ARG A 392 23.73 13.68 1.44
N LEU A 393 23.75 12.35 1.51
CA LEU A 393 24.98 11.56 1.43
C LEU A 393 25.66 11.74 0.07
N ALA A 394 24.89 11.65 -1.02
CA ALA A 394 25.40 11.83 -2.38
C ALA A 394 26.00 13.23 -2.60
N THR A 395 25.31 14.27 -2.11
CA THR A 395 25.73 15.68 -2.26
C THR A 395 26.71 16.16 -1.18
N ARG A 396 26.98 15.31 -0.18
CA ARG A 396 27.75 15.66 1.04
C ARG A 396 27.22 16.93 1.72
N GLU A 397 25.90 17.13 1.69
CA GLU A 397 25.25 18.34 2.22
C GLU A 397 24.32 18.02 3.40
N ARG A 398 24.71 18.47 4.59
CA ARG A 398 24.04 18.08 5.84
C ARG A 398 22.90 19.01 6.27
N TYR A 399 22.99 20.31 5.97
CA TYR A 399 22.15 21.33 6.63
C TYR A 399 21.32 22.17 5.69
N ALA A 400 21.71 22.28 4.41
CA ALA A 400 20.93 23.08 3.45
C ALA A 400 19.48 22.57 3.35
N PRO A 401 18.50 23.46 3.10
CA PRO A 401 17.13 23.09 2.77
C PRO A 401 17.10 22.04 1.66
N LEU A 402 16.19 21.07 1.74
CA LEU A 402 16.18 19.94 0.82
C LEU A 402 15.91 20.40 -0.63
N GLU A 403 15.10 21.43 -0.80
CA GLU A 403 14.84 22.09 -2.09
C GLU A 403 16.14 22.57 -2.73
N GLN A 404 17.04 23.14 -1.93
CA GLN A 404 18.34 23.61 -2.38
C GLN A 404 19.26 22.45 -2.77
N VAL A 405 19.30 21.40 -1.93
CA VAL A 405 20.08 20.17 -2.19
C VAL A 405 19.68 19.57 -3.55
N ILE A 406 18.38 19.48 -3.82
CA ILE A 406 17.85 18.93 -5.07
C ILE A 406 18.22 19.82 -6.26
N ARG A 407 17.90 21.12 -6.20
CA ARG A 407 18.02 22.03 -7.35
C ARG A 407 19.47 22.34 -7.73
N GLU A 408 20.33 22.53 -6.73
CA GLU A 408 21.66 23.12 -6.94
C GLU A 408 22.79 22.09 -6.89
N ARG A 409 22.57 20.93 -6.26
CA ARG A 409 23.64 19.96 -6.01
C ARG A 409 23.39 18.62 -6.68
N LEU A 410 22.20 18.04 -6.46
CA LEU A 410 21.89 16.70 -6.94
C LEU A 410 21.89 16.63 -8.48
N THR A 411 21.40 17.67 -9.15
CA THR A 411 21.43 17.83 -10.61
C THR A 411 22.84 17.85 -11.20
N GLY A 412 23.85 18.24 -10.43
CA GLY A 412 25.25 18.26 -10.87
C GLY A 412 25.98 16.93 -10.73
N LEU A 413 25.36 15.91 -10.12
CA LEU A 413 25.99 14.62 -9.84
C LEU A 413 25.68 13.53 -10.87
N ILE A 414 24.59 13.68 -11.62
CA ILE A 414 24.08 12.68 -12.56
C ILE A 414 23.31 13.39 -13.67
N ASP A 415 23.46 12.93 -14.91
CA ASP A 415 22.63 13.40 -16.02
C ASP A 415 21.22 12.83 -15.87
N CYS A 416 20.29 13.65 -15.38
CA CYS A 416 18.91 13.22 -15.17
C CYS A 416 17.90 14.36 -15.31
N GLY A 417 16.79 14.06 -15.98
CA GLY A 417 15.69 15.02 -16.21
C GLY A 417 14.61 15.04 -15.13
N ARG A 418 14.58 14.07 -14.20
CA ARG A 418 13.51 13.95 -13.20
C ARG A 418 14.06 13.45 -11.88
N PHE A 419 13.83 14.22 -10.82
CA PHE A 419 14.24 13.85 -9.46
C PHE A 419 13.02 13.77 -8.56
N ILE A 420 12.89 12.68 -7.83
CA ILE A 420 11.96 12.58 -6.72
C ILE A 420 12.77 12.29 -5.45
N VAL A 421 12.67 13.16 -4.46
CA VAL A 421 13.30 12.94 -3.16
C VAL A 421 12.23 12.75 -2.10
N THR A 422 12.13 11.53 -1.57
CA THR A 422 11.20 11.21 -0.49
C THR A 422 11.73 11.76 0.84
N ASN A 423 10.84 12.21 1.71
CA ASN A 423 11.16 12.90 2.96
C ASN A 423 10.31 12.37 4.13
N GLY A 424 10.07 11.06 4.14
CA GLY A 424 9.33 10.35 5.20
C GLY A 424 7.97 10.99 5.50
N ALA A 425 7.77 11.36 6.77
CA ALA A 425 6.53 11.98 7.24
C ALA A 425 6.20 13.34 6.57
N ASN A 426 7.15 13.94 5.86
CA ASN A 426 6.93 15.19 5.13
C ASN A 426 6.51 14.98 3.67
N GLY A 427 6.38 13.73 3.20
CA GLY A 427 6.00 13.40 1.83
C GLY A 427 7.19 13.34 0.89
N CYS A 428 7.14 14.01 -0.26
CA CYS A 428 8.23 14.03 -1.23
C CYS A 428 8.34 15.36 -1.97
N TYR A 429 9.51 15.61 -2.55
CA TYR A 429 9.76 16.69 -3.49
C TYR A 429 9.95 16.11 -4.89
N THR A 430 9.33 16.71 -5.89
CA THR A 430 9.52 16.37 -7.30
C THR A 430 10.18 17.54 -8.00
N TYR A 431 11.22 17.29 -8.80
CA TYR A 431 11.94 18.32 -9.53
C TYR A 431 12.20 17.92 -10.98
N GLU A 432 11.85 18.80 -11.89
CA GLU A 432 12.15 18.69 -13.32
C GLU A 432 13.07 19.88 -13.70
N PRO A 433 14.38 19.64 -13.91
CA PRO A 433 15.35 20.71 -14.15
C PRO A 433 15.08 21.50 -15.43
N ALA A 434 14.54 20.86 -16.47
CA ALA A 434 14.27 21.49 -17.76
C ALA A 434 13.22 22.62 -17.62
N GLU A 435 12.16 22.40 -16.85
CA GLU A 435 11.12 23.38 -16.56
C GLU A 435 11.42 24.23 -15.31
N GLN A 436 12.51 23.95 -14.59
CA GLN A 436 12.79 24.51 -13.25
C GLN A 436 11.61 24.32 -12.28
N ARG A 437 10.82 23.26 -12.48
CA ARG A 437 9.59 22.99 -11.73
C ARG A 437 9.88 22.12 -10.53
N LEU A 438 9.85 22.73 -9.34
CA LEU A 438 9.93 22.04 -8.05
C LEU A 438 8.55 22.04 -7.39
N SER A 439 8.05 20.86 -7.02
CA SER A 439 6.79 20.70 -6.29
C SER A 439 7.01 19.89 -5.02
N HIS A 440 6.29 20.26 -3.96
CA HIS A 440 6.24 19.50 -2.71
C HIS A 440 4.88 18.80 -2.62
N VAL A 441 4.90 17.47 -2.49
CA VAL A 441 3.71 16.65 -2.28
C VAL A 441 3.74 16.19 -0.82
N PRO A 442 2.82 16.66 0.05
CA PRO A 442 2.78 16.27 1.46
C PRO A 442 2.48 14.76 1.64
N ALA A 443 2.89 14.18 2.78
CA ALA A 443 2.51 12.82 3.13
C ALA A 443 1.01 12.73 3.42
N PHE A 444 0.37 11.63 3.01
CA PHE A 444 -1.08 11.43 3.15
C PHE A 444 -1.50 10.68 4.42
N VAL A 445 -0.53 10.12 5.14
CA VAL A 445 -0.72 9.34 6.38
C VAL A 445 0.10 9.94 7.51
N THR A 446 -0.47 9.93 8.71
CA THR A 446 0.20 10.35 9.95
C THR A 446 0.58 9.15 10.83
N GLU A 447 -0.17 8.06 10.76
CA GLU A 447 0.10 6.84 11.50
C GLU A 447 0.95 5.87 10.66
N VAL A 448 2.01 5.34 11.28
CA VAL A 448 3.00 4.46 10.65
C VAL A 448 3.09 3.19 11.47
N VAL A 449 2.86 2.04 10.83
CA VAL A 449 2.99 0.71 11.44
C VAL A 449 4.38 0.13 11.16
N ASP A 450 4.80 0.10 9.90
CA ASP A 450 6.12 -0.37 9.49
C ASP A 450 6.59 0.39 8.24
N THR A 451 7.78 0.99 8.26
CA THR A 451 8.31 1.77 7.12
C THR A 451 9.02 0.90 6.08
N VAL A 452 9.21 -0.39 6.34
CA VAL A 452 9.98 -1.30 5.46
C VAL A 452 9.35 -1.37 4.07
N GLY A 453 10.17 -1.06 3.05
CA GLY A 453 9.77 -1.12 1.65
C GLY A 453 8.81 -0.03 1.19
N ALA A 454 8.57 1.03 1.99
CA ALA A 454 7.73 2.16 1.57
C ALA A 454 8.36 2.93 0.40
N GLY A 455 9.68 3.12 0.43
CA GLY A 455 10.44 3.73 -0.68
C GLY A 455 10.42 2.87 -1.95
N ASP A 456 10.57 1.55 -1.81
CA ASP A 456 10.46 0.60 -2.93
C ASP A 456 9.07 0.64 -3.57
N ALA A 457 8.02 0.64 -2.74
CA ALA A 457 6.64 0.74 -3.20
C ALA A 457 6.38 2.09 -3.89
N PHE A 458 6.90 3.18 -3.32
CA PHE A 458 6.84 4.50 -3.94
C PHE A 458 7.48 4.48 -5.34
N LEU A 459 8.75 4.05 -5.44
CA LEU A 459 9.49 3.97 -6.69
C LEU A 459 8.74 3.14 -7.72
N SER A 460 8.28 1.95 -7.32
CA SER A 460 7.66 0.97 -8.23
C SER A 460 6.48 1.55 -9.03
N VAL A 461 5.70 2.46 -8.43
CA VAL A 461 4.58 3.14 -9.11
C VAL A 461 5.00 4.48 -9.72
N ALA A 462 5.88 5.23 -9.08
CA ALA A 462 6.34 6.52 -9.59
C ALA A 462 7.11 6.38 -10.93
N SER A 463 7.89 5.32 -11.11
CA SER A 463 8.70 5.08 -12.31
C SER A 463 7.88 5.01 -13.61
N PRO A 464 6.87 4.13 -13.74
CA PRO A 464 6.05 4.07 -14.96
C PRO A 464 5.16 5.31 -15.16
N VAL A 465 4.81 6.03 -14.09
CA VAL A 465 4.10 7.32 -14.25
C VAL A 465 5.02 8.37 -14.85
N ALA A 466 6.25 8.47 -14.36
CA ALA A 466 7.24 9.42 -14.86
C ALA A 466 7.62 9.17 -16.33
N SER A 467 7.56 7.92 -16.81
CA SER A 467 7.88 7.58 -18.20
C SER A 467 6.81 8.05 -19.20
N LEU A 468 5.60 8.40 -18.76
CA LEU A 468 4.54 8.92 -19.63
C LEU A 468 4.73 10.39 -20.02
N GLY A 469 5.71 11.09 -19.44
CA GLY A 469 5.93 12.52 -19.70
C GLY A 469 4.85 13.45 -19.13
N VAL A 470 4.01 12.94 -18.23
CA VAL A 470 3.08 13.76 -17.43
C VAL A 470 3.86 14.56 -16.37
N PRO A 471 3.28 15.64 -15.79
CA PRO A 471 3.92 16.38 -14.72
C PRO A 471 4.43 15.45 -13.60
N LEU A 472 5.68 15.63 -13.18
CA LEU A 472 6.32 14.72 -12.21
C LEU A 472 5.59 14.69 -10.85
N GLU A 473 4.86 15.77 -10.52
CA GLU A 473 3.96 15.83 -9.38
C GLU A 473 2.97 14.65 -9.35
N TYR A 474 2.53 14.13 -10.50
CA TYR A 474 1.59 12.99 -10.55
C TYR A 474 2.27 11.71 -10.07
N ALA A 475 3.53 11.49 -10.45
CA ALA A 475 4.34 10.40 -9.94
C ALA A 475 4.58 10.56 -8.43
N GLY A 476 4.84 11.80 -7.96
CA GLY A 476 4.97 12.11 -6.54
C GLY A 476 3.68 11.82 -5.74
N PHE A 477 2.53 12.22 -6.27
CA PHE A 477 1.21 11.97 -5.68
C PHE A 477 0.92 10.48 -5.59
N MET A 478 1.03 9.75 -6.71
CA MET A 478 0.76 8.30 -6.72
C MET A 478 1.76 7.53 -5.84
N GLY A 479 3.04 7.92 -5.87
CA GLY A 479 4.07 7.38 -4.99
C GLY A 479 3.75 7.58 -3.52
N ASN A 480 3.35 8.80 -3.10
CA ASN A 480 2.95 9.06 -1.71
C ASN A 480 1.69 8.28 -1.29
N ALA A 481 0.74 8.07 -2.21
CA ALA A 481 -0.43 7.24 -1.95
C ALA A 481 -0.04 5.78 -1.69
N VAL A 482 0.79 5.21 -2.55
CA VAL A 482 1.26 3.83 -2.45
C VAL A 482 2.16 3.64 -1.23
N GLY A 483 3.10 4.55 -1.00
CA GLY A 483 3.93 4.58 0.21
C GLY A 483 3.09 4.72 1.48
N GLY A 484 2.05 5.56 1.45
CA GLY A 484 1.11 5.73 2.56
C GLY A 484 0.31 4.46 2.88
N ILE A 485 -0.13 3.72 1.87
CA ILE A 485 -0.74 2.41 2.06
C ILE A 485 0.30 1.41 2.62
N LYS A 486 1.53 1.43 2.07
CA LYS A 486 2.60 0.50 2.42
C LYS A 486 2.99 0.61 3.89
N VAL A 487 3.04 1.82 4.45
CA VAL A 487 3.44 2.00 5.85
C VAL A 487 2.43 1.45 6.87
N GLY A 488 1.20 1.14 6.43
CA GLY A 488 0.19 0.43 7.22
C GLY A 488 0.31 -1.09 7.15
N ILE A 489 1.25 -1.64 6.38
CA ILE A 489 1.45 -3.08 6.16
C ILE A 489 2.74 -3.51 6.86
N VAL A 490 2.66 -4.48 7.77
CA VAL A 490 3.84 -5.07 8.41
C VAL A 490 4.65 -5.87 7.37
N GLY A 491 5.92 -5.51 7.20
CA GLY A 491 6.83 -6.15 6.24
C GLY A 491 6.22 -6.27 4.84
N HIS A 492 6.32 -7.46 4.23
CA HIS A 492 5.74 -7.76 2.91
C HIS A 492 4.58 -8.75 2.96
N ARG A 493 3.83 -8.79 4.09
CA ARG A 493 2.69 -9.70 4.29
C ARG A 493 1.63 -9.64 3.19
N ARG A 494 1.45 -8.47 2.58
CA ARG A 494 0.64 -8.30 1.37
C ARG A 494 1.26 -7.22 0.49
N SER A 495 1.14 -7.40 -0.82
CA SER A 495 1.41 -6.37 -1.82
C SER A 495 0.21 -5.45 -2.01
N ILE A 496 0.45 -4.26 -2.53
CA ILE A 496 -0.59 -3.28 -2.82
C ILE A 496 -1.28 -3.62 -4.15
N GLY A 497 -2.61 -3.52 -4.18
CA GLY A 497 -3.42 -3.80 -5.38
C GLY A 497 -3.94 -2.54 -6.07
N LYS A 498 -4.25 -2.65 -7.37
CA LYS A 498 -4.73 -1.50 -8.18
C LYS A 498 -6.00 -0.87 -7.59
N ALA A 499 -6.96 -1.71 -7.20
CA ALA A 499 -8.23 -1.25 -6.63
C ALA A 499 -8.06 -0.51 -5.30
N GLU A 500 -7.06 -0.90 -4.49
CA GLU A 500 -6.75 -0.23 -3.23
C GLU A 500 -6.17 1.16 -3.48
N VAL A 501 -5.21 1.29 -4.41
CA VAL A 501 -4.64 2.59 -4.80
C VAL A 501 -5.71 3.52 -5.36
N VAL A 502 -6.54 3.04 -6.28
CA VAL A 502 -7.62 3.85 -6.87
C VAL A 502 -8.60 4.31 -5.80
N LYS A 503 -9.02 3.44 -4.88
CA LYS A 503 -9.92 3.82 -3.77
C LYS A 503 -9.29 4.86 -2.85
N PHE A 504 -8.00 4.68 -2.55
CA PHE A 504 -7.26 5.59 -1.68
C PHE A 504 -7.15 6.99 -2.29
N ILE A 505 -6.73 7.08 -3.57
CA ILE A 505 -6.65 8.35 -4.31
C ILE A 505 -8.05 8.98 -4.45
N THR A 506 -9.07 8.18 -4.80
CA THR A 506 -10.47 8.65 -4.89
C THR A 506 -10.95 9.23 -3.56
N ALA A 507 -10.59 8.62 -2.43
CA ALA A 507 -10.98 9.10 -1.12
C ALA A 507 -10.28 10.42 -0.75
N LEU A 508 -9.03 10.63 -1.19
CA LEU A 508 -8.29 11.89 -0.98
C LEU A 508 -8.84 13.05 -1.84
N LEU A 509 -9.29 12.74 -3.05
CA LEU A 509 -9.74 13.73 -4.04
C LEU A 509 -11.27 13.85 -4.17
N LYS A 510 -12.03 13.20 -3.28
CA LYS A 510 -13.45 13.50 -3.02
C LYS A 510 -13.59 14.66 -2.05
#